data_AF-A0AAW0NMI9-F1
#
_entry.id   AF-A0AAW0NMI9-F1
#
_cell.length_a   1.000
_cell.length_b   1.000
_cell.length_c   1.000
_cell.angle_alpha   90.00
_cell.angle_beta   90.00
_cell.angle_gamma   90.00
#
_symmetry.space_group_name_H-M   'P 1'
#
loop_
_entity.id
_entity.type
_entity.pdbx_description
1 polymer ?
#
loop_
_entity_poly.entity_id
_entity_poly.type
_entity_poly.pdbx_seq_one_letter_code
_entity_poly.pdbx_strand_id
1 'polypeptide(L)'
;MEKVVVSVLIVCLCFGWSLQDKVTVQELKSVNRSRSKSSVVGPRTFLGRPVVLTNFSSDLNCSIPPSPAVVCGSPPALELKSNNTASYLQGPISTILIPVLYILVLAVGLPLNLFTLCSLASKVRKVSSAILYCSLALSDLLLLLSLVFKAHYHLQGNQWLFGETACRVVSACFYGNLYCSAQTLACISVKRYLALVHPFMYKSLPKRRCTSWVTVVLWVVFGAGLVPELLVQQSYLIKELNIITCHDILPLQFDSHRFLLYYNMVLIVFGLLLPLVVSMVCYVRILVELNRSHSDWTLYIRCSSLVFFIFLVCFTPAGVLHFLHYVQLFADGTEDLYMYFSVAVYLCCLHAAMDPFLFMLMSSSTGSNPYFRAFKSKTISISV
;
A
#
# COMPACT_ATOMS: atom_id res chain seq x y z
N MET A 1 -20.85 7.92 -7.83
CA MET A 1 -19.42 7.57 -7.83
C MET A 1 -18.64 8.63 -7.06
N GLU A 2 -18.64 9.88 -7.53
CA GLU A 2 -18.12 11.04 -6.79
C GLU A 2 -18.71 11.14 -5.37
N LYS A 3 -20.03 10.99 -5.22
CA LYS A 3 -20.70 10.98 -3.90
C LYS A 3 -20.24 9.85 -2.96
N VAL A 4 -19.88 8.66 -3.47
CA VAL A 4 -19.48 7.53 -2.60
C VAL A 4 -18.02 7.68 -2.17
N VAL A 5 -17.15 8.10 -3.09
CA VAL A 5 -15.74 8.39 -2.80
C VAL A 5 -15.62 9.60 -1.88
N VAL A 6 -16.42 10.65 -2.11
CA VAL A 6 -16.52 11.82 -1.23
C VAL A 6 -17.15 11.43 0.10
N SER A 7 -18.18 10.58 0.16
CA SER A 7 -18.72 10.09 1.43
C SER A 7 -17.71 9.25 2.22
N VAL A 8 -16.91 8.39 1.57
CA VAL A 8 -15.85 7.63 2.24
C VAL A 8 -14.73 8.56 2.71
N LEU A 9 -14.27 9.51 1.88
CA LEU A 9 -13.29 10.52 2.27
C LEU A 9 -13.80 11.42 3.40
N ILE A 10 -15.05 11.88 3.35
CA ILE A 10 -15.67 12.68 4.42
C ILE A 10 -15.81 11.85 5.69
N VAL A 11 -16.26 10.60 5.60
CA VAL A 11 -16.35 9.72 6.79
C VAL A 11 -14.95 9.50 7.38
N CYS A 12 -13.92 9.29 6.56
CA CYS A 12 -12.53 9.11 7.02
C CYS A 12 -11.92 10.40 7.60
N LEU A 13 -12.15 11.55 6.97
CA LEU A 13 -11.69 12.86 7.45
C LEU A 13 -12.43 13.23 8.73
N CYS A 14 -13.75 13.02 8.82
CA CYS A 14 -14.55 13.29 10.01
C CYS A 14 -14.22 12.34 11.17
N PHE A 15 -13.97 11.05 10.91
CA PHE A 15 -13.51 10.12 11.94
C PHE A 15 -12.08 10.44 12.40
N GLY A 16 -11.17 10.76 11.47
CA GLY A 16 -9.82 11.18 11.78
C GLY A 16 -9.78 12.44 12.64
N TRP A 17 -10.59 13.45 12.30
CA TRP A 17 -10.71 14.69 13.09
C TRP A 17 -11.38 14.45 14.44
N SER A 18 -12.44 13.64 14.51
CA SER A 18 -13.15 13.33 15.76
C SER A 18 -12.31 12.50 16.74
N LEU A 19 -11.44 11.61 16.25
CA LEU A 19 -10.46 10.91 17.10
C LEU A 19 -9.29 11.81 17.48
N GLN A 20 -8.81 12.69 16.59
CA GLN A 20 -7.76 13.67 16.90
C GLN A 20 -8.19 14.59 18.05
N ASP A 21 -9.43 15.09 18.04
CA ASP A 21 -9.97 15.92 19.12
C ASP A 21 -10.05 15.15 20.44
N LYS A 22 -10.48 13.87 20.41
CA LYS A 22 -10.54 13.04 21.61
C LYS A 22 -9.15 12.72 22.17
N VAL A 23 -8.16 12.46 21.31
CA VAL A 23 -6.75 12.25 21.69
C VAL A 23 -6.14 13.53 22.26
N THR A 24 -6.38 14.68 21.64
CA THR A 24 -5.87 15.99 22.10
C THR A 24 -6.47 16.38 23.46
N VAL A 25 -7.76 16.10 23.68
CA VAL A 25 -8.45 16.32 24.97
C VAL A 25 -7.95 15.35 26.05
N GLN A 26 -7.50 14.15 25.68
CA GLN A 26 -6.97 13.14 26.61
C GLN A 26 -5.49 13.42 26.98
N GLU A 27 -4.69 13.90 26.03
CA GLU A 27 -3.34 14.48 26.21
C GLU A 27 -3.38 15.73 27.12
N LEU A 28 -4.33 16.66 26.91
CA LEU A 28 -4.48 17.84 27.79
C LEU A 28 -4.85 17.45 29.24
N LYS A 29 -5.55 16.32 29.44
CA LYS A 29 -5.88 15.80 30.78
C LYS A 29 -4.73 15.03 31.44
N SER A 30 -3.85 14.38 30.67
CA SER A 30 -2.66 13.68 31.20
C SER A 30 -1.51 14.65 31.51
N VAL A 31 -1.33 15.70 30.69
CA VAL A 31 -0.32 16.76 30.89
C VAL A 31 -0.58 17.57 32.16
N ASN A 32 -1.85 17.76 32.56
CA ASN A 32 -2.18 18.55 33.74
C ASN A 32 -2.01 17.80 35.08
N ARG A 33 -1.60 16.51 35.07
CA ARG A 33 -1.46 15.69 36.28
C ARG A 33 -0.02 15.30 36.65
N SER A 34 0.98 15.66 35.86
CA SER A 34 2.39 15.33 36.15
C SER A 34 3.35 16.48 35.89
N ARG A 35 3.29 17.51 36.75
CA ARG A 35 4.32 18.55 36.78
C ARG A 35 5.44 18.15 37.76
N SER A 36 6.44 17.42 37.27
CA SER A 36 7.77 17.39 37.90
C SER A 36 8.86 16.85 36.96
N LYS A 37 9.85 17.73 36.73
CA LYS A 37 11.20 17.55 36.18
C LYS A 37 11.36 17.22 34.69
N SER A 38 12.01 18.19 34.04
CA SER A 38 12.49 18.26 32.68
C SER A 38 13.30 17.05 32.24
N SER A 39 12.88 16.40 31.16
CA SER A 39 13.79 15.84 30.17
C SER A 39 13.17 16.04 28.79
N VAL A 40 14.00 16.50 27.87
CA VAL A 40 13.67 16.87 26.50
C VAL A 40 12.98 15.67 25.80
N VAL A 41 11.73 15.86 25.41
CA VAL A 41 10.93 14.86 24.69
C VAL A 41 11.38 14.87 23.23
N GLY A 42 12.20 13.88 22.86
CA GLY A 42 12.57 13.58 21.49
C GLY A 42 11.75 12.38 20.98
N PRO A 43 11.07 12.47 19.83
CA PRO A 43 10.21 11.40 19.30
C PRO A 43 11.00 10.45 18.39
N ARG A 44 10.88 9.13 18.63
CA ARG A 44 11.54 7.99 17.95
C ARG A 44 10.52 6.86 17.58
N THR A 45 10.89 6.04 16.60
CA THR A 45 10.34 5.00 15.70
C THR A 45 11.53 4.10 15.64
N PHE A 46 11.23 2.84 15.44
CA PHE A 46 11.86 1.90 16.31
C PHE A 46 13.19 1.50 15.70
N LEU A 47 14.21 2.27 16.08
CA LEU A 47 15.55 1.80 16.32
C LEU A 47 15.46 0.79 17.46
N GLY A 48 15.23 -0.48 17.11
CA GLY A 48 15.47 -1.55 18.05
C GLY A 48 16.97 -1.66 18.33
N ARG A 49 17.36 -1.79 19.60
CA ARG A 49 18.71 -2.26 19.92
C ARG A 49 18.68 -3.78 19.84
N PRO A 50 19.54 -4.41 19.02
CA PRO A 50 19.65 -5.86 19.04
C PRO A 50 20.04 -6.28 20.45
N VAL A 51 19.22 -7.12 21.07
CA VAL A 51 19.57 -7.70 22.34
C VAL A 51 20.27 -9.02 22.08
N VAL A 52 21.55 -9.10 22.45
CA VAL A 52 22.16 -10.39 22.67
C VAL A 52 21.47 -10.96 23.90
N LEU A 53 20.74 -12.08 23.77
CA LEU A 53 20.16 -12.79 24.90
C LEU A 53 21.30 -13.34 25.77
N THR A 54 21.86 -12.52 26.67
CA THR A 54 22.99 -12.91 27.52
C THR A 54 22.60 -13.34 28.93
N ASN A 55 21.34 -13.28 29.35
CA ASN A 55 20.93 -13.72 30.69
C ASN A 55 19.70 -14.63 30.64
N PHE A 56 19.94 -15.93 30.52
CA PHE A 56 19.23 -16.88 31.39
C PHE A 56 20.25 -17.28 32.46
N SER A 57 20.13 -16.65 33.63
CA SER A 57 20.82 -17.11 34.84
C SER A 57 20.34 -18.53 35.13
N SER A 58 21.33 -19.41 35.17
CA SER A 58 21.48 -20.63 35.94
C SER A 58 20.27 -21.08 36.76
N ASP A 59 19.94 -22.36 36.60
CA ASP A 59 19.15 -23.20 37.50
C ASP A 59 17.70 -23.50 37.06
N LEU A 60 17.57 -24.43 36.10
CA LEU A 60 16.76 -25.64 36.33
C LEU A 60 17.21 -26.78 35.40
N ASN A 61 17.61 -27.89 36.01
CA ASN A 61 18.07 -29.14 35.38
C ASN A 61 17.17 -29.59 34.20
N CYS A 62 17.62 -29.32 32.97
CA CYS A 62 17.67 -30.38 31.98
C CYS A 62 18.67 -31.43 32.51
N SER A 63 18.46 -32.71 32.25
CA SER A 63 19.45 -33.73 32.57
C SER A 63 20.81 -33.33 31.95
N ILE A 64 21.82 -33.08 32.79
CA ILE A 64 23.19 -32.55 32.54
C ILE A 64 24.21 -33.62 33.00
N PRO A 65 25.41 -33.85 32.40
CA PRO A 65 26.35 -32.86 31.82
C PRO A 65 27.06 -33.22 30.47
N PRO A 66 27.88 -32.31 29.87
CA PRO A 66 27.90 -30.86 29.92
C PRO A 66 27.60 -30.29 28.51
N SER A 67 26.37 -29.85 28.26
CA SER A 67 25.94 -28.95 27.18
C SER A 67 24.43 -29.11 27.04
N PRO A 68 23.59 -28.17 27.46
CA PRO A 68 22.21 -28.20 27.03
C PRO A 68 22.14 -27.58 25.65
N ALA A 69 21.77 -28.40 24.67
CA ALA A 69 21.54 -28.01 23.29
C ALA A 69 20.64 -26.77 23.21
N VAL A 70 21.21 -25.71 22.64
CA VAL A 70 20.50 -24.53 22.14
C VAL A 70 19.45 -25.01 21.14
N VAL A 71 18.17 -24.79 21.43
CA VAL A 71 17.14 -24.80 20.39
C VAL A 71 17.42 -23.59 19.50
N CYS A 72 18.13 -23.80 18.40
CA CYS A 72 18.31 -22.80 17.35
C CYS A 72 16.93 -22.45 16.76
N GLY A 73 16.39 -21.27 17.04
CA GLY A 73 15.13 -20.84 16.41
C GLY A 73 14.36 -19.69 17.06
N SER A 74 14.83 -19.05 18.13
CA SER A 74 14.16 -17.85 18.65
C SER A 74 14.35 -16.67 17.69
N PRO A 75 13.28 -15.91 17.37
CA PRO A 75 13.41 -14.71 16.56
C PRO A 75 14.32 -13.69 17.28
N PRO A 76 15.18 -12.95 16.56
CA PRO A 76 16.03 -11.95 17.17
C PRO A 76 15.17 -10.91 17.88
N ALA A 77 15.62 -10.57 19.09
CA ALA A 77 14.89 -9.69 19.98
C ALA A 77 15.42 -8.26 19.90
N LEU A 78 14.50 -7.30 19.95
CA LEU A 78 14.76 -5.88 20.00
C LEU A 78 14.16 -5.31 21.29
N GLU A 79 14.88 -4.36 21.89
CA GLU A 79 14.36 -3.50 22.94
C GLU A 79 13.85 -2.18 22.34
N LEU A 80 12.68 -1.74 22.81
CA LEU A 80 12.05 -0.49 22.43
C LEU A 80 12.82 0.69 23.02
N LYS A 81 13.10 1.69 22.18
CA LYS A 81 13.82 2.90 22.61
C LYS A 81 12.89 4.01 23.12
N SER A 82 11.57 3.86 22.99
CA SER A 82 10.56 4.89 23.33
C SER A 82 9.28 4.27 23.88
N ASN A 83 8.61 4.99 24.79
CA ASN A 83 7.29 4.58 25.31
C ASN A 83 6.16 4.90 24.31
N ASN A 84 6.34 5.92 23.46
CA ASN A 84 5.32 6.34 22.48
C ASN A 84 5.05 5.24 21.44
N THR A 85 6.06 4.42 21.14
CA THR A 85 5.94 3.17 20.37
C THR A 85 4.91 2.24 20.92
N ALA A 86 5.04 1.95 22.21
CA ALA A 86 4.31 0.92 22.89
C ALA A 86 2.86 1.38 22.95
N SER A 87 2.67 2.67 23.23
CA SER A 87 1.37 3.32 23.17
C SER A 87 0.72 3.28 21.78
N TYR A 88 1.48 3.44 20.69
CA TYR A 88 0.94 3.29 19.34
C TYR A 88 0.58 1.83 19.00
N LEU A 89 1.51 0.90 19.26
CA LEU A 89 1.33 -0.53 18.95
C LEU A 89 0.18 -1.15 19.76
N GLN A 90 -0.04 -0.71 21.00
CA GLN A 90 -1.19 -1.13 21.79
C GLN A 90 -2.42 -0.22 21.58
N GLY A 91 -2.25 0.88 20.85
CA GLY A 91 -3.26 1.92 20.69
C GLY A 91 -4.39 1.51 19.72
N PRO A 92 -5.56 2.14 19.84
CA PRO A 92 -6.72 1.83 19.00
C PRO A 92 -6.54 2.25 17.55
N ILE A 93 -5.62 3.18 17.26
CA ILE A 93 -5.30 3.56 15.89
C ILE A 93 -4.73 2.35 15.14
N SER A 94 -3.73 1.69 15.73
CA SER A 94 -3.08 0.53 15.12
C SER A 94 -3.98 -0.70 15.14
N THR A 95 -4.63 -0.99 16.26
CA THR A 95 -5.34 -2.26 16.47
C THR A 95 -6.81 -2.28 16.02
N ILE A 96 -7.42 -1.10 15.81
CA ILE A 96 -8.84 -0.99 15.42
C ILE A 96 -8.97 -0.21 14.11
N LEU A 97 -8.48 1.03 14.06
CA LEU A 97 -8.73 1.92 12.92
C LEU A 97 -8.08 1.38 11.63
N ILE A 98 -6.77 1.10 11.65
CA ILE A 98 -6.06 0.57 10.47
C ILE A 98 -6.68 -0.73 9.92
N PRO A 99 -6.96 -1.77 10.72
CA PRO A 99 -7.53 -3.01 10.18
C PRO A 99 -8.96 -2.82 9.66
N VAL A 100 -9.80 -1.99 10.30
CA VAL A 100 -11.14 -1.66 9.77
C VAL A 100 -11.02 -1.01 8.39
N LEU A 101 -10.10 -0.05 8.25
CA LEU A 101 -9.83 0.62 7.00
C LEU A 101 -9.33 -0.35 5.92
N TYR A 102 -8.45 -1.29 6.25
CA TYR A 102 -8.03 -2.36 5.33
C TYR A 102 -9.17 -3.29 4.92
N ILE A 103 -10.04 -3.68 5.86
CA ILE A 103 -11.21 -4.52 5.57
C ILE A 103 -12.17 -3.81 4.60
N LEU A 104 -12.36 -2.50 4.73
CA LEU A 104 -13.18 -1.72 3.78
C LEU A 104 -12.59 -1.74 2.36
N VAL A 105 -11.26 -1.58 2.23
CA VAL A 105 -10.59 -1.71 0.93
C VAL A 105 -10.73 -3.13 0.37
N LEU A 106 -10.57 -4.16 1.20
CA LEU A 106 -10.75 -5.55 0.80
C LEU A 106 -12.17 -5.82 0.28
N ALA A 107 -13.18 -5.36 1.02
CA ALA A 107 -14.59 -5.58 0.70
C ALA A 107 -14.99 -5.02 -0.67
N VAL A 108 -14.37 -3.91 -1.11
CA VAL A 108 -14.65 -3.27 -2.40
C VAL A 108 -13.65 -3.71 -3.47
N GLY A 109 -12.36 -3.70 -3.16
CA GLY A 109 -11.27 -3.96 -4.09
C GLY A 109 -11.23 -5.39 -4.61
N LEU A 110 -11.42 -6.40 -3.76
CA LEU A 110 -11.38 -7.81 -4.19
C LEU A 110 -12.44 -8.13 -5.25
N PRO A 111 -13.75 -7.87 -5.03
CA PRO A 111 -14.76 -8.21 -6.01
C PRO A 111 -14.60 -7.42 -7.31
N LEU A 112 -14.24 -6.13 -7.24
CA LEU A 112 -14.10 -5.29 -8.43
C LEU A 112 -12.88 -5.67 -9.29
N ASN A 113 -11.74 -5.98 -8.67
CA ASN A 113 -10.55 -6.42 -9.41
C ASN A 113 -10.72 -7.82 -9.99
N LEU A 114 -11.34 -8.75 -9.24
CA LEU A 114 -11.65 -10.08 -9.76
C LEU A 114 -12.61 -10.02 -10.96
N PHE A 115 -13.66 -9.20 -10.86
CA PHE A 115 -14.58 -8.95 -11.97
C PHE A 115 -13.85 -8.37 -13.19
N THR A 116 -12.97 -7.39 -12.98
CA THR A 116 -12.18 -6.76 -14.04
C THR A 116 -11.27 -7.77 -14.72
N LEU A 117 -10.54 -8.58 -13.97
CA LEU A 117 -9.65 -9.61 -14.48
C LEU A 117 -10.41 -10.67 -15.30
N CYS A 118 -11.53 -11.19 -14.77
CA CYS A 118 -12.38 -12.16 -15.47
C CYS A 118 -12.96 -11.58 -16.77
N SER A 119 -13.42 -10.33 -16.73
CA SER A 119 -13.99 -9.65 -17.91
C SER A 119 -12.96 -9.40 -19.01
N LEU A 120 -11.70 -9.14 -18.63
CA LEU A 120 -10.61 -8.84 -19.56
C LEU A 120 -9.86 -10.08 -20.04
N ALA A 121 -9.90 -11.20 -19.30
CA ALA A 121 -9.23 -12.45 -19.68
C ALA A 121 -9.62 -12.92 -21.09
N SER A 122 -10.90 -12.78 -21.46
CA SER A 122 -11.39 -13.11 -22.81
C SER A 122 -10.99 -12.08 -23.89
N LYS A 123 -10.62 -10.86 -23.50
CA LYS A 123 -10.32 -9.73 -24.39
C LYS A 123 -8.81 -9.50 -24.60
N VAL A 124 -7.95 -10.08 -23.77
CA VAL A 124 -6.48 -9.89 -23.80
C VAL A 124 -5.84 -10.24 -25.14
N ARG A 125 -6.42 -11.21 -25.88
CA ARG A 125 -5.94 -11.60 -27.21
C ARG A 125 -6.33 -10.60 -28.31
N LYS A 126 -7.36 -9.78 -28.08
CA LYS A 126 -7.98 -8.91 -29.09
C LYS A 126 -7.63 -7.43 -28.90
N VAL A 127 -7.50 -6.97 -27.66
CA VAL A 127 -7.34 -5.53 -27.35
C VAL A 127 -6.02 -5.30 -26.62
N SER A 128 -5.10 -4.53 -27.22
CA SER A 128 -3.79 -4.28 -26.61
C SER A 128 -3.87 -3.62 -25.22
N SER A 129 -4.86 -2.75 -24.97
CA SER A 129 -5.04 -2.11 -23.67
C SER A 129 -5.49 -3.07 -22.57
N ALA A 130 -6.13 -4.19 -22.92
CA ALA A 130 -6.55 -5.20 -21.95
C ALA A 130 -5.34 -5.81 -21.22
N ILE A 131 -4.15 -5.85 -21.84
CA ILE A 131 -2.93 -6.35 -21.20
C ILE A 131 -2.55 -5.50 -19.98
N LEU A 132 -2.56 -4.17 -20.10
CA LEU A 132 -2.24 -3.27 -18.98
C LEU A 132 -3.29 -3.32 -17.89
N TYR A 133 -4.57 -3.37 -18.26
CA TYR A 133 -5.64 -3.48 -17.26
C TYR A 133 -5.65 -4.83 -16.54
N CYS A 134 -5.32 -5.93 -17.22
CA CYS A 134 -5.09 -7.22 -16.54
C CYS A 134 -3.87 -7.16 -15.61
N SER A 135 -2.79 -6.52 -16.04
CA SER A 135 -1.60 -6.32 -15.20
C SER A 135 -1.95 -5.54 -13.94
N LEU A 136 -2.70 -4.45 -14.07
CA LEU A 136 -3.16 -3.63 -12.95
C LEU A 136 -4.08 -4.41 -12.00
N ALA A 137 -5.09 -5.09 -12.53
CA ALA A 137 -5.98 -5.91 -11.71
C ALA A 137 -5.24 -7.06 -11.00
N LEU A 138 -4.21 -7.63 -11.64
CA LEU A 138 -3.39 -8.67 -11.03
C LEU A 138 -2.51 -8.12 -9.90
N SER A 139 -1.82 -6.98 -10.10
CA SER A 139 -1.04 -6.35 -9.03
C SER A 139 -1.92 -5.91 -7.87
N ASP A 140 -3.11 -5.37 -8.15
CA ASP A 140 -4.08 -4.99 -7.12
C ASP A 140 -4.59 -6.19 -6.33
N LEU A 141 -4.87 -7.33 -6.97
CA LEU A 141 -5.25 -8.55 -6.25
C LEU A 141 -4.14 -9.08 -5.35
N LEU A 142 -2.87 -9.01 -5.78
CA LEU A 142 -1.72 -9.39 -4.96
C LEU A 142 -1.50 -8.42 -3.78
N LEU A 143 -1.73 -7.12 -4.00
CA LEU A 143 -1.73 -6.11 -2.94
C LEU A 143 -2.84 -6.39 -1.93
N LEU A 144 -4.06 -6.64 -2.39
CA LEU A 144 -5.22 -6.96 -1.55
C LEU A 144 -4.98 -8.25 -0.77
N LEU A 145 -4.39 -9.28 -1.37
CA LEU A 145 -4.01 -10.50 -0.65
C LEU A 145 -3.04 -10.18 0.50
N SER A 146 -2.02 -9.35 0.25
CA SER A 146 -1.08 -8.87 1.29
C SER A 146 -1.81 -8.08 2.39
N LEU A 147 -2.84 -7.31 2.01
CA LEU A 147 -3.67 -6.53 2.90
C LEU A 147 -4.50 -7.41 3.86
N VAL A 148 -4.92 -8.61 3.44
CA VAL A 148 -5.58 -9.60 4.32
C VAL A 148 -4.66 -9.98 5.48
N PHE A 149 -3.39 -10.29 5.19
CA PHE A 149 -2.42 -10.64 6.23
C PHE A 149 -2.10 -9.45 7.14
N LYS A 150 -1.96 -8.24 6.58
CA LYS A 150 -1.77 -7.02 7.40
C LYS A 150 -2.98 -6.71 8.28
N ALA A 151 -4.21 -6.86 7.78
CA ALA A 151 -5.41 -6.66 8.58
C ALA A 151 -5.47 -7.67 9.75
N HIS A 152 -5.18 -8.94 9.48
CA HIS A 152 -5.09 -9.96 10.53
C HIS A 152 -4.02 -9.62 11.58
N TYR A 153 -2.83 -9.19 11.15
CA TYR A 153 -1.74 -8.77 12.04
C TYR A 153 -2.17 -7.66 13.02
N HIS A 154 -2.79 -6.59 12.53
CA HIS A 154 -3.25 -5.50 13.37
C HIS A 154 -4.40 -5.92 14.31
N LEU A 155 -5.31 -6.78 13.85
CA LEU A 155 -6.40 -7.33 14.69
C LEU A 155 -5.88 -8.21 15.83
N GLN A 156 -4.74 -8.86 15.66
CA GLN A 156 -4.06 -9.64 16.70
C GLN A 156 -3.18 -8.77 17.62
N GLY A 157 -3.39 -7.45 17.65
CA GLY A 157 -2.61 -6.55 18.50
C GLY A 157 -1.17 -6.37 18.02
N ASN A 158 -0.94 -6.36 16.71
CA ASN A 158 0.40 -6.29 16.09
C ASN A 158 1.28 -7.50 16.42
N GLN A 159 0.66 -8.68 16.53
CA GLN A 159 1.33 -9.95 16.71
C GLN A 159 1.40 -10.72 15.38
N TRP A 160 2.61 -10.95 14.87
CA TRP A 160 2.84 -11.72 13.65
C TRP A 160 2.98 -13.22 13.95
N LEU A 161 2.06 -14.03 13.40
CA LEU A 161 1.96 -15.46 13.71
C LEU A 161 2.44 -16.38 12.57
N PHE A 162 2.73 -15.86 11.39
CA PHE A 162 2.99 -16.67 10.19
C PHE A 162 4.47 -16.97 9.94
N GLY A 163 5.35 -16.57 10.87
CA GLY A 163 6.80 -16.75 10.77
C GLY A 163 7.50 -15.77 9.83
N GLU A 164 8.83 -15.77 9.87
CA GLU A 164 9.68 -14.79 9.20
C GLU A 164 9.55 -14.81 7.67
N THR A 165 9.54 -16.00 7.05
CA THR A 165 9.42 -16.12 5.60
C THR A 165 8.13 -15.48 5.08
N ALA A 166 7.02 -15.69 5.77
CA ALA A 166 5.75 -15.08 5.41
C ALA A 166 5.79 -13.55 5.61
N CYS A 167 6.46 -13.06 6.67
CA CYS A 167 6.62 -11.62 6.89
C CYS A 167 7.35 -10.96 5.71
N ARG A 168 8.46 -11.55 5.26
CA ARG A 168 9.21 -11.04 4.10
C ARG A 168 8.36 -11.03 2.82
N VAL A 169 7.68 -12.14 2.53
CA VAL A 169 6.84 -12.25 1.32
C VAL A 169 5.69 -11.26 1.34
N VAL A 170 4.98 -11.13 2.47
CA VAL A 170 3.84 -10.22 2.59
C VAL A 170 4.29 -8.76 2.50
N SER A 171 5.39 -8.39 3.16
CA SER A 171 5.93 -7.03 3.10
C SER A 171 6.43 -6.68 1.70
N ALA A 172 7.20 -7.56 1.07
CA ALA A 172 7.68 -7.38 -0.29
C ALA A 172 6.50 -7.24 -1.27
N CYS A 173 5.53 -8.16 -1.24
CA CYS A 173 4.34 -8.09 -2.08
C CYS A 173 3.52 -6.83 -1.82
N PHE A 174 3.38 -6.38 -0.57
CA PHE A 174 2.63 -5.18 -0.23
C PHE A 174 3.21 -3.92 -0.90
N TYR A 175 4.48 -3.59 -0.64
CA TYR A 175 5.09 -2.39 -1.21
C TYR A 175 5.38 -2.53 -2.70
N GLY A 176 5.81 -3.71 -3.14
CA GLY A 176 6.12 -3.93 -4.54
C GLY A 176 4.90 -3.83 -5.45
N ASN A 177 3.75 -4.41 -5.06
CA ASN A 177 2.55 -4.32 -5.89
C ASN A 177 1.98 -2.91 -5.92
N LEU A 178 2.15 -2.13 -4.85
CA LEU A 178 1.84 -0.70 -4.83
C LEU A 178 2.65 0.07 -5.89
N TYR A 179 3.95 -0.18 -5.99
CA TYR A 179 4.79 0.41 -7.06
C TYR A 179 4.42 -0.11 -8.45
N CYS A 180 4.11 -1.41 -8.58
CA CYS A 180 3.70 -2.01 -9.85
C CYS A 180 2.39 -1.40 -10.38
N SER A 181 1.39 -1.19 -9.52
CA SER A 181 0.14 -0.53 -9.88
C SER A 181 0.37 0.92 -10.30
N ALA A 182 1.16 1.70 -9.55
CA ALA A 182 1.51 3.08 -9.92
C ALA A 182 2.20 3.17 -11.29
N GLN A 183 3.19 2.31 -11.57
CA GLN A 183 3.88 2.27 -12.86
C GLN A 183 2.96 1.84 -14.00
N THR A 184 2.07 0.86 -13.74
CA THR A 184 1.09 0.41 -14.73
C THR A 184 0.10 1.52 -15.06
N LEU A 185 -0.38 2.28 -14.07
CA LEU A 185 -1.22 3.47 -14.26
C LEU A 185 -0.52 4.55 -15.08
N ALA A 186 0.77 4.83 -14.82
CA ALA A 186 1.55 5.76 -15.63
C ALA A 186 1.68 5.28 -17.08
N CYS A 187 1.90 3.98 -17.32
CA CYS A 187 1.90 3.41 -18.67
C CYS A 187 0.54 3.53 -19.36
N ILE A 188 -0.57 3.37 -18.63
CA ILE A 188 -1.92 3.62 -19.15
C ILE A 188 -2.08 5.09 -19.54
N SER A 189 -1.61 6.04 -18.70
CA SER A 189 -1.61 7.48 -18.99
C SER A 189 -0.82 7.81 -20.25
N VAL A 190 0.40 7.29 -20.40
CA VAL A 190 1.24 7.50 -21.60
C VAL A 190 0.58 6.93 -22.84
N LYS A 191 0.01 5.72 -22.76
CA LYS A 191 -0.68 5.10 -23.88
C LYS A 191 -1.86 5.95 -24.36
N ARG A 192 -2.63 6.53 -23.43
CA ARG A 192 -3.73 7.45 -23.76
C ARG A 192 -3.22 8.76 -24.33
N TYR A 193 -2.16 9.32 -23.74
CA TYR A 193 -1.51 10.52 -24.25
C TYR A 193 -1.09 10.36 -25.71
N LEU A 194 -0.40 9.26 -26.04
CA LEU A 194 -0.02 8.96 -27.42
C LEU A 194 -1.24 8.82 -28.33
N ALA A 195 -2.30 8.14 -27.88
CA ALA A 195 -3.50 7.94 -28.67
C ALA A 195 -4.25 9.24 -29.01
N LEU A 196 -4.26 10.20 -28.08
CA LEU A 196 -5.06 11.43 -28.20
C LEU A 196 -4.25 12.62 -28.75
N VAL A 197 -3.00 12.77 -28.32
CA VAL A 197 -2.16 13.91 -28.69
C VAL A 197 -1.30 13.62 -29.92
N HIS A 198 -0.94 12.35 -30.17
CA HIS A 198 -0.10 11.94 -31.29
C HIS A 198 -0.73 10.78 -32.10
N PRO A 199 -1.94 10.97 -32.65
CA PRO A 199 -2.73 9.88 -33.24
C PRO A 199 -2.05 9.17 -34.41
N PHE A 200 -1.28 9.89 -35.24
CA PHE A 200 -0.54 9.31 -36.37
C PHE A 200 0.60 8.40 -35.90
N MET A 201 1.35 8.82 -34.87
CA MET A 201 2.37 7.99 -34.24
C MET A 201 1.74 6.78 -33.55
N TYR A 202 0.64 6.97 -32.83
CA TYR A 202 -0.04 5.87 -32.16
C TYR A 202 -0.63 4.83 -33.13
N LYS A 203 -1.05 5.27 -34.33
CA LYS A 203 -1.56 4.40 -35.39
C LYS A 203 -0.47 3.50 -35.98
N SER A 204 0.76 4.02 -36.13
CA SER A 204 1.88 3.26 -36.70
C SER A 204 2.55 2.28 -35.73
N LEU A 205 2.38 2.48 -34.41
CA LEU A 205 2.97 1.61 -33.40
C LEU A 205 2.39 0.18 -33.43
N PRO A 206 3.23 -0.86 -33.23
CA PRO A 206 2.76 -2.24 -33.05
C PRO A 206 2.20 -2.41 -31.61
N LYS A 207 1.03 -1.80 -31.36
CA LYS A 207 0.38 -1.61 -30.06
C LYS A 207 0.44 -2.82 -29.13
N ARG A 208 0.11 -4.01 -29.63
CA ARG A 208 0.09 -5.25 -28.82
C ARG A 208 1.49 -5.68 -28.41
N ARG A 209 2.44 -5.70 -29.35
CA ARG A 209 3.85 -6.08 -29.07
C ARG A 209 4.47 -5.08 -28.10
N CYS A 210 4.33 -3.78 -28.33
CA CYS A 210 4.81 -2.74 -27.41
C CYS A 210 4.19 -2.88 -26.01
N THR A 211 2.86 -3.03 -25.93
CA THR A 211 2.18 -3.14 -24.63
C THR A 211 2.62 -4.41 -23.88
N SER A 212 2.73 -5.54 -24.59
CA SER A 212 3.21 -6.80 -24.00
C SER A 212 4.64 -6.68 -23.46
N TRP A 213 5.55 -6.06 -24.24
CA TRP A 213 6.92 -5.84 -23.80
C TRP A 213 7.00 -4.92 -22.59
N VAL A 214 6.27 -3.80 -22.60
CA VAL A 214 6.20 -2.89 -21.45
C VAL A 214 5.70 -3.63 -20.21
N THR A 215 4.63 -4.41 -20.32
CA THR A 215 4.13 -5.22 -19.20
C THR A 215 5.18 -6.21 -18.71
N VAL A 216 5.84 -6.97 -19.59
CA VAL A 216 6.90 -7.91 -19.17
C VAL A 216 8.04 -7.18 -18.45
N VAL A 217 8.50 -6.05 -18.98
CA VAL A 217 9.55 -5.22 -18.35
C VAL A 217 9.10 -4.74 -16.97
N LEU A 218 7.85 -4.27 -16.84
CA LEU A 218 7.29 -3.85 -15.55
C LEU A 218 7.32 -4.99 -14.53
N TRP A 219 6.91 -6.19 -14.91
CA TRP A 219 6.92 -7.36 -14.01
C TRP A 219 8.33 -7.82 -13.64
N VAL A 220 9.29 -7.76 -14.57
CA VAL A 220 10.70 -8.09 -14.30
C VAL A 220 11.33 -7.06 -13.34
N VAL A 221 11.12 -5.77 -13.61
CA VAL A 221 11.61 -4.68 -12.74
C VAL A 221 10.97 -4.77 -11.36
N PHE A 222 9.66 -5.05 -11.29
CA PHE A 222 8.95 -5.31 -10.04
C PHE A 222 9.54 -6.51 -9.29
N GLY A 223 9.73 -7.64 -9.96
CA GLY A 223 10.28 -8.86 -9.35
C GLY A 223 11.70 -8.63 -8.81
N ALA A 224 12.55 -7.92 -9.54
CA ALA A 224 13.86 -7.48 -9.05
C ALA A 224 13.72 -6.51 -7.87
N GLY A 225 12.73 -5.62 -7.94
CA GLY A 225 12.32 -4.69 -6.90
C GLY A 225 12.11 -5.33 -5.52
N LEU A 226 11.54 -6.54 -5.50
CA LEU A 226 11.23 -7.29 -4.29
C LEU A 226 12.45 -7.92 -3.61
N VAL A 227 13.55 -8.13 -4.34
CA VAL A 227 14.65 -8.99 -3.89
C VAL A 227 15.25 -8.54 -2.56
N PRO A 228 15.59 -7.25 -2.35
CA PRO A 228 16.17 -6.82 -1.08
C PRO A 228 15.24 -7.06 0.13
N GLU A 229 13.94 -6.81 -0.04
CA GLU A 229 12.93 -7.04 1.01
C GLU A 229 12.77 -8.53 1.35
N LEU A 230 13.00 -9.42 0.38
CA LEU A 230 12.96 -10.88 0.58
C LEU A 230 14.22 -11.45 1.23
N LEU A 231 15.37 -10.77 1.08
CA LEU A 231 16.64 -11.22 1.63
C LEU A 231 16.89 -10.71 3.05
N VAL A 232 16.47 -9.48 3.33
CA VAL A 232 16.65 -8.85 4.65
C VAL A 232 15.61 -9.36 5.63
N GLN A 233 16.00 -9.45 6.90
CA GLN A 233 15.10 -9.86 7.97
C GLN A 233 14.06 -8.78 8.28
N GLN A 234 12.80 -9.19 8.47
CA GLN A 234 11.67 -8.27 8.60
C GLN A 234 10.88 -8.46 9.90
N SER A 235 10.98 -9.60 10.60
CA SER A 235 10.32 -9.83 11.88
C SER A 235 11.27 -9.87 13.07
N TYR A 236 10.81 -9.26 14.17
CA TYR A 236 11.57 -9.10 15.40
C TYR A 236 10.67 -9.23 16.63
N LEU A 237 11.17 -9.91 17.67
CA LEU A 237 10.52 -9.97 18.97
C LEU A 237 10.80 -8.68 19.75
N ILE A 238 9.74 -7.99 20.16
CA ILE A 238 9.81 -6.87 21.09
C ILE A 238 9.71 -7.42 22.50
N LYS A 239 10.76 -7.25 23.32
CA LYS A 239 10.81 -7.82 24.66
C LYS A 239 9.79 -7.22 25.62
N GLU A 240 9.61 -5.91 25.58
CA GLU A 240 8.77 -5.17 26.53
C GLU A 240 7.29 -5.48 26.34
N LEU A 241 6.89 -5.77 25.10
CA LEU A 241 5.52 -6.07 24.72
C LEU A 241 5.28 -7.57 24.56
N ASN A 242 6.35 -8.37 24.49
CA ASN A 242 6.34 -9.79 24.17
C ASN A 242 5.56 -10.12 22.88
N ILE A 243 5.71 -9.26 21.86
CA ILE A 243 5.10 -9.42 20.53
C ILE A 243 6.16 -9.50 19.44
N ILE A 244 5.90 -10.30 18.41
CA ILE A 244 6.68 -10.38 17.19
C ILE A 244 6.05 -9.41 16.19
N THR A 245 6.76 -8.33 15.88
CA THR A 245 6.32 -7.38 14.85
C THR A 245 6.87 -7.78 13.50
N CYS A 246 6.17 -7.36 12.44
CA CYS A 246 6.58 -7.60 11.06
C CYS A 246 6.68 -6.26 10.32
N HIS A 247 7.88 -5.92 9.84
CA HIS A 247 8.21 -4.71 9.06
C HIS A 247 8.03 -3.36 9.79
N ASP A 248 7.37 -3.32 10.95
CA ASP A 248 7.13 -2.08 11.72
C ASP A 248 8.40 -1.48 12.36
N ILE A 249 9.50 -2.24 12.41
CA ILE A 249 10.74 -1.88 13.12
C ILE A 249 11.93 -2.14 12.21
N LEU A 250 12.73 -1.10 11.94
CA LEU A 250 13.91 -1.19 11.08
C LEU A 250 15.20 -0.96 11.88
N PRO A 251 15.95 -2.01 12.28
CA PRO A 251 17.17 -1.84 13.06
C PRO A 251 18.34 -1.34 12.20
N LEU A 252 18.43 -0.01 12.02
CA LEU A 252 19.46 0.69 11.23
C LEU A 252 20.91 0.53 11.74
N GLN A 253 21.12 -0.23 12.81
CA GLN A 253 22.45 -0.55 13.33
C GLN A 253 23.14 -1.61 12.44
N PHE A 254 22.37 -2.41 11.71
CA PHE A 254 22.88 -3.38 10.75
C PHE A 254 23.03 -2.75 9.36
N ASP A 255 24.16 -2.98 8.70
CA ASP A 255 24.43 -2.44 7.35
C ASP A 255 23.40 -2.89 6.31
N SER A 256 22.84 -4.10 6.46
CA SER A 256 21.76 -4.62 5.61
C SER A 256 20.51 -3.73 5.63
N HIS A 257 20.14 -3.20 6.80
CA HIS A 257 18.96 -2.35 6.95
C HIS A 257 19.23 -0.91 6.51
N ARG A 258 20.47 -0.42 6.65
CA ARG A 258 20.89 0.85 6.06
C ARG A 258 20.81 0.80 4.55
N PHE A 259 21.33 -0.26 3.93
CA PHE A 259 21.21 -0.49 2.50
C PHE A 259 19.74 -0.53 2.07
N LEU A 260 18.88 -1.26 2.80
CA LEU A 260 17.46 -1.35 2.52
C LEU A 260 16.76 0.02 2.59
N LEU A 261 17.12 0.88 3.55
CA LEU A 261 16.61 2.25 3.64
C LEU A 261 16.93 3.05 2.37
N TYR A 262 18.20 3.11 1.95
CA TYR A 262 18.59 3.82 0.73
C TYR A 262 17.88 3.26 -0.51
N TYR A 263 17.82 1.94 -0.60
CA TYR A 263 17.14 1.25 -1.69
C TYR A 263 15.64 1.61 -1.74
N ASN A 264 14.96 1.65 -0.60
CA ASN A 264 13.55 2.03 -0.51
C ASN A 264 13.32 3.50 -0.88
N MET A 265 14.23 4.41 -0.53
CA MET A 265 14.15 5.80 -1.00
C MET A 265 14.24 5.89 -2.54
N VAL A 266 15.17 5.14 -3.14
CA VAL A 266 15.29 5.05 -4.60
C VAL A 266 14.01 4.47 -5.21
N LEU A 267 13.46 3.41 -4.63
CA LEU A 267 12.18 2.84 -5.08
C LEU A 267 11.01 3.81 -4.97
N ILE A 268 10.94 4.67 -3.95
CA ILE A 268 9.87 5.68 -3.86
C ILE A 268 9.99 6.71 -4.98
N VAL A 269 11.21 7.19 -5.25
CA VAL A 269 11.45 8.17 -6.31
C VAL A 269 11.05 7.60 -7.67
N PHE A 270 11.56 6.42 -8.02
CA PHE A 270 11.30 5.82 -9.33
C PHE A 270 9.95 5.14 -9.42
N GLY A 271 9.49 4.48 -8.36
CA GLY A 271 8.26 3.69 -8.28
C GLY A 271 7.00 4.48 -7.97
N LEU A 272 7.11 5.72 -7.48
CA LEU A 272 5.95 6.55 -7.13
C LEU A 272 6.02 7.99 -7.66
N LEU A 273 7.11 8.71 -7.39
CA LEU A 273 7.20 10.14 -7.75
C LEU A 273 7.35 10.32 -9.27
N LEU A 274 8.14 9.49 -9.93
CA LEU A 274 8.27 9.50 -11.39
C LEU A 274 6.93 9.18 -12.10
N PRO A 275 6.20 8.11 -11.75
CA PRO A 275 4.85 7.83 -12.25
C PRO A 275 3.85 8.98 -12.08
N LEU A 276 3.93 9.68 -10.94
CA LEU A 276 3.11 10.85 -10.64
C LEU A 276 3.41 12.00 -11.60
N VAL A 277 4.69 12.34 -11.79
CA VAL A 277 5.10 13.40 -12.72
C VAL A 277 4.69 13.06 -14.16
N VAL A 278 4.95 11.83 -14.60
CA VAL A 278 4.55 11.36 -15.93
C VAL A 278 3.05 11.45 -16.13
N SER A 279 2.26 10.99 -15.16
CA SER A 279 0.79 11.01 -15.24
C SER A 279 0.24 12.43 -15.21
N MET A 280 0.83 13.34 -14.43
CA MET A 280 0.46 14.76 -14.41
C MET A 280 0.72 15.43 -15.75
N VAL A 281 1.89 15.24 -16.33
CA VAL A 281 2.21 15.77 -17.67
C VAL A 281 1.25 15.21 -18.72
N CYS A 282 0.99 13.90 -18.70
CA CYS A 282 0.03 13.28 -19.62
C CYS A 282 -1.37 13.89 -19.45
N TYR A 283 -1.85 14.06 -18.22
CA TYR A 283 -3.16 14.63 -17.92
C TYR A 283 -3.31 16.04 -18.47
N VAL A 284 -2.36 16.94 -18.17
CA VAL A 284 -2.40 18.34 -18.63
C VAL A 284 -2.39 18.40 -20.15
N ARG A 285 -1.54 17.62 -20.82
CA ARG A 285 -1.44 17.65 -22.29
C ARG A 285 -2.69 17.06 -22.96
N ILE A 286 -3.26 16.00 -22.40
CA ILE A 286 -4.54 15.45 -22.87
C ILE A 286 -5.64 16.50 -22.72
N LEU A 287 -5.77 17.14 -21.56
CA LEU A 287 -6.82 18.12 -21.31
C LEU A 287 -6.72 19.32 -22.27
N VAL A 288 -5.50 19.83 -22.47
CA VAL A 288 -5.23 20.92 -23.41
C VAL A 288 -5.60 20.55 -24.85
N GLU A 289 -5.27 19.33 -25.29
CA GLU A 289 -5.58 18.87 -26.65
C GLU A 289 -7.09 18.68 -26.85
N LEU A 290 -7.77 18.03 -25.89
CA LEU A 290 -9.20 17.76 -26.00
C LEU A 290 -10.04 19.03 -25.90
N ASN A 291 -9.62 20.04 -25.13
CA ASN A 291 -10.31 21.34 -25.05
C ASN A 291 -10.24 22.14 -26.36
N ARG A 292 -9.28 21.86 -27.25
CA ARG A 292 -9.21 22.47 -28.58
C ARG A 292 -10.13 21.79 -29.59
N SER A 293 -10.64 20.60 -29.27
CA SER A 293 -11.52 19.85 -30.15
C SER A 293 -12.97 20.23 -29.92
N HIS A 294 -13.76 20.31 -31.00
CA HIS A 294 -15.21 20.50 -30.94
C HIS A 294 -15.98 19.17 -30.73
N SER A 295 -15.30 18.05 -30.49
CA SER A 295 -15.92 16.73 -30.31
C SER A 295 -16.14 16.40 -28.83
N ASP A 296 -17.09 15.50 -28.56
CA ASP A 296 -17.35 15.02 -27.21
C ASP A 296 -16.29 14.00 -26.75
N TRP A 297 -15.34 14.47 -25.95
CA TRP A 297 -14.30 13.66 -25.34
C TRP A 297 -14.54 13.39 -23.85
N THR A 298 -15.76 13.60 -23.35
CA THR A 298 -16.12 13.53 -21.92
C THR A 298 -15.62 12.26 -21.26
N LEU A 299 -15.72 11.11 -21.94
CA LEU A 299 -15.25 9.85 -21.39
C LEU A 299 -13.73 9.83 -21.15
N TYR A 300 -12.93 10.27 -22.13
CA TYR A 300 -11.48 10.26 -22.02
C TYR A 300 -10.97 11.26 -20.99
N ILE A 301 -11.66 12.40 -20.86
CA ILE A 301 -11.43 13.38 -19.80
C ILE A 301 -11.72 12.74 -18.44
N ARG A 302 -12.89 12.12 -18.25
CA ARG A 302 -13.24 11.42 -16.99
C ARG A 302 -12.22 10.34 -16.62
N CYS A 303 -11.83 9.52 -17.59
CA CYS A 303 -10.83 8.47 -17.39
C CYS A 303 -9.45 9.04 -17.01
N SER A 304 -9.03 10.15 -17.61
CA SER A 304 -7.72 10.77 -17.32
C SER A 304 -7.76 11.55 -16.00
N SER A 305 -8.86 12.23 -15.70
CA SER A 305 -9.11 12.88 -14.41
C SER A 305 -9.14 11.88 -13.26
N LEU A 306 -9.73 10.68 -13.46
CA LEU A 306 -9.72 9.63 -12.44
C LEU A 306 -8.30 9.14 -12.14
N VAL A 307 -7.46 8.89 -13.15
CA VAL A 307 -6.06 8.50 -12.93
C VAL A 307 -5.32 9.61 -12.18
N PHE A 308 -5.48 10.87 -12.61
CA PHE A 308 -4.85 12.02 -11.95
C PHE A 308 -5.31 12.16 -10.49
N PHE A 309 -6.60 11.98 -10.22
CA PHE A 309 -7.15 11.99 -8.87
C PHE A 309 -6.54 10.89 -7.99
N ILE A 310 -6.40 9.67 -8.52
CA ILE A 310 -5.76 8.56 -7.80
C ILE A 310 -4.31 8.91 -7.46
N PHE A 311 -3.54 9.47 -8.41
CA PHE A 311 -2.19 9.95 -8.10
C PHE A 311 -2.17 11.05 -7.04
N LEU A 312 -3.05 12.04 -7.16
CA LEU A 312 -3.09 13.18 -6.25
C LEU A 312 -3.48 12.79 -4.82
N VAL A 313 -4.50 11.95 -4.67
CA VAL A 313 -5.11 11.66 -3.35
C VAL A 313 -4.55 10.38 -2.72
N CYS A 314 -4.24 9.35 -3.51
CA CYS A 314 -3.76 8.07 -2.98
C CYS A 314 -2.23 8.02 -2.96
N PHE A 315 -1.58 8.29 -4.10
CA PHE A 315 -0.13 8.10 -4.22
C PHE A 315 0.69 9.27 -3.69
N THR A 316 0.28 10.53 -3.91
CA THR A 316 1.08 11.72 -3.50
C THR A 316 1.31 11.78 -1.99
N PRO A 317 0.27 11.68 -1.13
CA PRO A 317 0.48 11.79 0.31
C PRO A 317 1.40 10.68 0.82
N ALA A 318 1.20 9.45 0.32
CA ALA A 318 2.04 8.30 0.65
C ALA A 318 3.49 8.50 0.20
N GLY A 319 3.72 8.92 -1.05
CA GLY A 319 5.07 9.12 -1.57
C GLY A 319 5.85 10.20 -0.84
N VAL A 320 5.21 11.35 -0.62
CA VAL A 320 5.83 12.47 0.08
C VAL A 320 6.11 12.10 1.53
N LEU A 321 5.13 11.57 2.26
CA LEU A 321 5.31 11.23 3.67
C LEU A 321 6.28 10.05 3.87
N HIS A 322 6.28 9.07 2.98
CA HIS A 322 7.22 7.94 3.05
C HIS A 322 8.66 8.40 2.75
N PHE A 323 8.84 9.28 1.75
CA PHE A 323 10.15 9.86 1.48
C PHE A 323 10.63 10.74 2.64
N LEU A 324 9.79 11.64 3.14
CA LEU A 324 10.11 12.52 4.27
C LEU A 324 10.42 11.71 5.53
N HIS A 325 9.66 10.65 5.80
CA HIS A 325 9.92 9.76 6.92
C HIS A 325 11.30 9.11 6.81
N TYR A 326 11.70 8.59 5.65
CA TYR A 326 13.05 8.04 5.47
C TYR A 326 14.15 9.11 5.56
N VAL A 327 13.92 10.32 5.04
CA VAL A 327 14.87 11.45 5.19
C VAL A 327 15.04 11.79 6.67
N GLN A 328 13.94 11.92 7.42
CA GLN A 328 13.95 12.27 8.84
C GLN A 328 14.61 11.17 9.68
N LEU A 329 14.31 9.91 9.36
CA LEU A 329 14.93 8.74 9.98
C LEU A 329 16.44 8.69 9.73
N PHE A 330 16.91 9.15 8.56
CA PHE A 330 18.32 9.24 8.20
C PHE A 330 19.04 10.43 8.85
N ALA A 331 18.44 11.63 8.79
CA ALA A 331 19.08 12.88 9.21
C ALA A 331 19.04 13.09 10.72
N ASP A 332 17.86 12.94 11.31
CA ASP A 332 17.60 13.35 12.70
C ASP A 332 17.32 12.16 13.62
N GLY A 333 16.97 11.00 13.04
CA GLY A 333 16.55 9.81 13.79
C GLY A 333 15.30 10.06 14.65
N THR A 334 14.44 10.97 14.18
CA THR A 334 13.18 11.39 14.81
C THR A 334 11.99 11.01 13.94
N GLU A 335 10.83 10.69 14.53
CA GLU A 335 9.66 10.33 13.71
C GLU A 335 8.30 10.51 14.38
N ASP A 336 8.11 11.79 14.67
CA ASP A 336 6.79 12.43 14.67
C ASP A 336 5.92 12.07 13.47
N LEU A 337 6.52 11.73 12.33
CA LEU A 337 5.78 11.47 11.10
C LEU A 337 5.18 10.06 11.00
N TYR A 338 5.45 9.14 11.93
CA TYR A 338 5.01 7.75 11.79
C TYR A 338 3.48 7.58 11.72
N MET A 339 2.74 8.32 12.55
CA MET A 339 1.28 8.31 12.53
C MET A 339 0.74 8.81 11.18
N TYR A 340 1.32 9.90 10.66
CA TYR A 340 0.98 10.46 9.35
C TYR A 340 1.32 9.49 8.23
N PHE A 341 2.46 8.80 8.34
CA PHE A 341 2.88 7.74 7.43
C PHE A 341 1.86 6.59 7.40
N SER A 342 1.41 6.09 8.56
CA SER A 342 0.42 4.99 8.61
C SER A 342 -0.89 5.35 7.90
N VAL A 343 -1.38 6.58 8.11
CA VAL A 343 -2.58 7.09 7.44
C VAL A 343 -2.35 7.24 5.94
N ALA A 344 -1.18 7.72 5.54
CA ALA A 344 -0.84 7.89 4.13
C ALA A 344 -0.74 6.55 3.39
N VAL A 345 -0.18 5.52 4.02
CA VAL A 345 -0.16 4.15 3.47
C VAL A 345 -1.58 3.63 3.26
N TYR A 346 -2.49 3.88 4.20
CA TYR A 346 -3.91 3.56 3.99
C TYR A 346 -4.51 4.30 2.78
N LEU A 347 -4.32 5.62 2.69
CA LEU A 347 -4.81 6.40 1.55
C LEU A 347 -4.25 5.86 0.24
N CYS A 348 -3.01 5.39 0.24
CA CYS A 348 -2.43 4.71 -0.89
C CYS A 348 -3.25 3.48 -1.25
N CYS A 349 -3.50 2.55 -0.32
CA CYS A 349 -4.25 1.31 -0.57
C CYS A 349 -5.64 1.52 -1.18
N LEU A 350 -6.27 2.68 -0.99
CA LEU A 350 -7.55 3.00 -1.63
C LEU A 350 -7.50 2.96 -3.16
N HIS A 351 -6.32 3.17 -3.78
CA HIS A 351 -6.19 3.10 -5.24
C HIS A 351 -6.67 1.76 -5.80
N ALA A 352 -6.39 0.65 -5.11
CA ALA A 352 -6.78 -0.68 -5.56
C ALA A 352 -8.30 -0.87 -5.63
N ALA A 353 -9.08 -0.12 -4.85
CA ALA A 353 -10.53 -0.08 -4.97
C ALA A 353 -11.01 0.85 -6.09
N MET A 354 -10.19 1.84 -6.47
CA MET A 354 -10.51 2.86 -7.48
C MET A 354 -10.14 2.44 -8.92
N ASP A 355 -9.10 1.63 -9.09
CA ASP A 355 -8.58 1.24 -10.39
C ASP A 355 -9.58 0.48 -11.29
N PRO A 356 -10.43 -0.44 -10.78
CA PRO A 356 -11.49 -1.07 -11.58
C PRO A 356 -12.46 -0.09 -12.25
N PHE A 357 -12.65 1.11 -11.68
CA PHE A 357 -13.50 2.13 -12.29
C PHE A 357 -12.93 2.65 -13.61
N LEU A 358 -11.60 2.63 -13.81
CA LEU A 358 -10.98 2.96 -15.08
C LEU A 358 -11.38 1.98 -16.18
N PHE A 359 -11.46 0.68 -15.86
CA PHE A 359 -11.94 -0.32 -16.80
C PHE A 359 -13.43 -0.15 -17.08
N MET A 360 -14.24 0.07 -16.04
CA MET A 360 -15.69 0.25 -16.20
C MET A 360 -16.03 1.45 -17.09
N LEU A 361 -15.37 2.59 -16.88
CA LEU A 361 -15.53 3.77 -17.74
C LEU A 361 -15.12 3.46 -19.20
N MET A 362 -14.00 2.80 -19.43
CA MET A 362 -13.59 2.47 -20.81
C MET A 362 -14.51 1.43 -21.47
N SER A 363 -15.11 0.53 -20.70
CA SER A 363 -16.03 -0.48 -21.21
C SER A 363 -17.38 0.11 -21.66
N SER A 364 -17.86 1.18 -21.00
CA SER A 364 -19.11 1.85 -21.39
C SER A 364 -19.02 2.58 -22.74
N SER A 365 -17.81 2.89 -23.22
CA SER A 365 -17.57 3.40 -24.58
C SER A 365 -17.94 2.41 -25.68
N THR A 366 -17.83 1.11 -25.40
CA THR A 366 -17.88 0.07 -26.43
C THR A 366 -19.27 -0.53 -26.52
N GLY A 367 -20.33 0.29 -26.60
CA GLY A 367 -21.68 -0.11 -27.04
C GLY A 367 -22.28 -1.40 -26.45
N SER A 368 -21.77 -1.92 -25.33
CA SER A 368 -22.29 -3.12 -24.68
C SER A 368 -23.25 -2.66 -23.61
N ASN A 369 -24.52 -2.68 -24.00
CA ASN A 369 -25.73 -2.64 -23.16
C ASN A 369 -25.40 -2.94 -21.67
N PRO A 370 -25.75 -2.07 -20.71
CA PRO A 370 -25.36 -2.26 -19.31
C PRO A 370 -25.89 -3.61 -18.80
N TYR A 371 -24.98 -4.54 -18.53
CA TYR A 371 -25.21 -5.84 -17.92
C TYR A 371 -25.55 -5.70 -16.42
N PHE A 372 -26.42 -4.76 -16.05
CA PHE A 372 -27.17 -4.83 -14.80
C PHE A 372 -28.31 -5.84 -15.00
N ARG A 373 -27.94 -7.12 -15.06
CA ARG A 373 -28.86 -8.23 -14.82
C ARG A 373 -28.48 -8.88 -13.50
N ALA A 374 -28.42 -8.07 -12.45
CA ALA A 374 -28.61 -8.58 -11.11
C ALA A 374 -30.12 -8.80 -10.92
N PHE A 375 -30.49 -10.03 -10.60
CA PHE A 375 -31.77 -10.39 -9.97
C PHE A 375 -33.05 -10.14 -10.80
N LYS A 376 -33.27 -10.94 -11.86
CA LYS A 376 -34.65 -11.27 -12.27
C LYS A 376 -34.97 -12.66 -11.72
N SER A 377 -35.82 -12.67 -10.71
CA SER A 377 -36.42 -13.84 -10.04
C SER A 377 -36.66 -14.98 -11.02
N LYS A 378 -36.24 -16.20 -10.65
CA LYS A 378 -36.77 -17.43 -11.24
C LYS A 378 -38.25 -17.49 -10.89
N THR A 379 -39.13 -17.09 -11.79
CA THR A 379 -40.52 -17.51 -11.75
C THR A 379 -40.54 -18.99 -12.07
N ILE A 380 -40.69 -19.82 -11.04
CA ILE A 380 -41.02 -21.24 -11.16
C ILE A 380 -42.45 -21.30 -11.69
N SER A 381 -42.61 -21.71 -12.95
CA SER A 381 -43.90 -22.15 -13.47
C SER A 381 -44.17 -23.55 -12.93
N ILE A 382 -45.04 -23.64 -11.92
CA ILE A 382 -45.69 -24.88 -11.51
C ILE A 382 -46.83 -25.11 -12.50
N SER A 383 -46.73 -26.17 -13.30
CA SER A 383 -47.88 -26.74 -14.01
C SER A 383 -48.76 -27.47 -12.98
N VAL A 384 -50.00 -27.01 -12.84
CA VAL A 384 -51.10 -27.79 -12.24
C VAL A 384 -51.85 -28.48 -13.36
#